data_AF-A0A7L2W7M3-F1
#
_entry.id   AF-A0A7L2W7M3-F1
#
_cell.length_a   1.000
_cell.length_b   1.000
_cell.length_c   1.000
_cell.angle_alpha   90.00
_cell.angle_beta   90.00
_cell.angle_gamma   90.00
#
_symmetry.space_group_name_H-M   'P 1'
#
loop_
_entity.id
_entity.type
_entity.pdbx_description
1 polymer ?
#
loop_
_entity_poly.entity_id
_entity_poly.type
_entity_poly.pdbx_seq_one_letter_code
_entity_poly.pdbx_strand_id
1 'polypeptide(L)'
;ILTTLVKGICKPVTCKIRILPSVEDTVNLVKRIEKTGIAAIAVHGRKSLVLSLFCLLERKKEERPQHPVHCDVIKAISEAVSIPVIANGGSHDFIKEYMDIETFQKATAASSVMIARAAMWNPSIFRKEGLFPLKEVMQDYIKYAVRYDNHYTNTKYCLCQMLREQLETTQGKKLHAAQSAQEICEAFEMADFYEETTAIFEAKKTSSETETQDEDDQMEDPDVIKMAVRFDKREYPPQITPKMYLLEWCRKEKHPQPVYETVSQ
;
A
#
# COMPACT_ATOMS: atom_id res chain seq x y z
N ILE A 1 -15.49 3.54 15.26
CA ILE A 1 -14.30 3.15 14.48
C ILE A 1 -13.08 3.96 14.91
N LEU A 2 -12.94 5.23 14.52
CA LEU A 2 -11.71 5.99 14.78
C LEU A 2 -11.34 6.06 16.27
N THR A 3 -12.29 6.40 17.15
CA THR A 3 -12.07 6.41 18.61
C THR A 3 -11.61 5.05 19.15
N THR A 4 -12.14 3.95 18.62
CA THR A 4 -11.75 2.60 19.02
C THR A 4 -10.31 2.30 18.61
N LEU A 5 -9.92 2.67 17.39
CA LEU A 5 -8.55 2.49 16.89
C LEU A 5 -7.58 3.34 17.71
N VAL A 6 -7.87 4.64 17.88
CA VAL A 6 -7.01 5.58 18.63
C VAL A 6 -6.76 5.10 20.06
N LYS A 7 -7.77 4.52 20.72
CA LYS A 7 -7.62 3.98 22.08
C LYS A 7 -6.97 2.59 22.13
N GLY A 8 -7.03 1.84 21.04
CA GLY A 8 -6.66 0.42 21.00
C GLY A 8 -5.24 0.15 20.49
N ILE A 9 -4.57 1.12 19.86
CA ILE A 9 -3.22 0.94 19.31
C ILE A 9 -2.28 2.08 19.73
N CYS A 10 -1.00 1.78 19.84
CA CYS A 10 0.05 2.76 20.15
C CYS A 10 0.60 3.50 18.92
N LYS A 11 0.10 3.20 17.72
CA LYS A 11 0.50 3.86 16.47
C LYS A 11 -0.44 5.01 16.12
N PRO A 12 0.05 6.10 15.52
CA PRO A 12 -0.79 7.21 15.08
C PRO A 12 -1.88 6.74 14.12
N VAL A 13 -3.14 7.02 14.45
CA VAL A 13 -4.28 6.73 13.55
C VAL A 13 -4.54 7.95 12.69
N THR A 14 -4.60 7.76 11.38
CA THR A 14 -5.02 8.77 10.41
C THR A 14 -6.23 8.27 9.62
N CYS A 15 -6.91 9.16 8.89
CA CYS A 15 -7.92 8.75 7.93
C CYS A 15 -7.85 9.58 6.65
N LYS A 16 -8.44 9.06 5.57
CA LYS A 16 -8.50 9.74 4.27
C LYS A 16 -9.95 9.88 3.83
N ILE A 17 -10.33 11.10 3.45
CA ILE A 17 -11.69 11.43 3.01
C ILE A 17 -11.71 12.07 1.62
N ARG A 18 -12.91 12.16 1.05
CA ARG A 18 -13.27 13.06 -0.05
C ARG A 18 -14.19 14.16 0.52
N ILE A 19 -14.22 15.31 -0.12
CA ILE A 19 -15.08 16.43 0.31
C ILE A 19 -16.56 16.12 0.05
N LEU A 20 -17.45 16.75 0.84
CA LEU A 20 -18.90 16.68 0.67
C LEU A 20 -19.37 17.78 -0.29
N PRO A 21 -20.65 17.76 -0.74
CA PRO A 21 -21.18 18.80 -1.62
C PRO A 21 -21.12 20.21 -1.05
N SER A 22 -21.26 20.37 0.27
CA SER A 22 -21.14 21.63 1.00
C SER A 22 -19.80 21.74 1.73
N VAL A 23 -19.21 22.93 1.69
CA VAL A 23 -17.98 23.25 2.43
C VAL A 23 -18.25 23.16 3.94
N GLU A 24 -19.38 23.69 4.39
CA GLU A 24 -19.78 23.66 5.80
C GLU A 24 -19.93 22.22 6.31
N ASP A 25 -20.62 21.36 5.55
CA ASP A 25 -20.77 19.95 5.92
C ASP A 25 -19.42 19.24 5.99
N THR A 26 -18.52 19.56 5.06
CA THR A 26 -17.17 18.98 5.05
C THR A 26 -16.39 19.42 6.28
N VAL A 27 -16.39 20.70 6.61
CA VAL A 27 -15.71 21.24 7.80
C VAL A 27 -16.30 20.64 9.08
N ASN A 28 -17.62 20.55 9.18
CA ASN A 28 -18.30 19.94 10.32
C ASN A 28 -17.95 18.45 10.49
N LEU A 29 -17.87 17.71 9.38
CA LEU A 29 -17.41 16.33 9.37
C LEU A 29 -15.95 16.22 9.88
N VAL A 30 -15.05 17.06 9.38
CA VAL A 30 -13.63 17.01 9.77
C VAL A 30 -13.46 17.38 11.24
N LYS A 31 -14.17 18.40 11.76
CA LYS A 31 -14.19 18.72 13.21
C LYS A 31 -14.70 17.56 14.05
N ARG A 32 -15.70 16.80 13.56
CA ARG A 32 -16.19 15.60 14.26
C ARG A 32 -15.15 14.48 14.26
N ILE A 33 -14.42 14.33 13.16
CA ILE A 33 -13.34 13.36 13.02
C ILE A 33 -12.15 13.72 13.93
N GLU A 34 -11.74 14.99 13.97
CA GLU A 34 -10.66 15.49 14.83
C GLU A 34 -10.90 15.14 16.31
N LYS A 35 -12.13 15.33 16.80
CA LYS A 35 -12.52 14.98 18.18
C LYS A 35 -12.32 13.50 18.55
N THR A 36 -12.10 12.62 17.57
CA THR A 36 -11.81 11.21 17.83
C THR A 36 -10.36 10.95 18.26
N GLY A 37 -9.47 11.95 18.14
CA GLY A 37 -8.06 11.87 18.52
C GLY A 37 -7.14 11.32 17.43
N ILE A 38 -7.54 11.41 16.15
CA ILE A 38 -6.64 11.04 15.04
C ILE A 38 -5.46 12.01 14.96
N ALA A 39 -4.32 11.52 14.49
CA ALA A 39 -3.07 12.28 14.41
C ALA A 39 -3.02 13.24 13.21
N ALA A 40 -3.69 12.91 12.11
CA ALA A 40 -3.76 13.72 10.89
C ALA A 40 -4.89 13.24 9.98
N ILE A 41 -5.36 14.10 9.08
CA ILE A 41 -6.38 13.76 8.09
C ILE A 41 -5.92 14.09 6.67
N ALA A 42 -6.07 13.13 5.76
CA ALA A 42 -5.84 13.34 4.33
C ALA A 42 -7.15 13.68 3.61
N VAL A 43 -7.17 14.81 2.89
CA VAL A 43 -8.36 15.30 2.19
C VAL A 43 -8.11 15.29 0.69
N HIS A 44 -8.87 14.45 -0.02
CA HIS A 44 -8.95 14.56 -1.47
C HIS A 44 -10.00 15.60 -1.86
N GLY A 45 -9.56 16.71 -2.45
CA GLY A 45 -10.42 17.86 -2.79
C GLY A 45 -11.37 17.64 -3.96
N ARG A 46 -11.89 16.43 -4.16
CA ARG A 46 -12.96 16.14 -5.12
C ARG A 46 -14.11 15.46 -4.41
N LYS A 47 -15.33 15.80 -4.81
CA LYS A 47 -16.57 15.28 -4.24
C LYS A 47 -16.71 13.79 -4.49
N SER A 48 -17.16 13.07 -3.45
CA SER A 48 -17.65 11.69 -3.61
C SER A 48 -19.14 11.73 -3.90
N LEU A 49 -19.63 10.83 -4.75
CA LEU A 49 -21.07 10.60 -4.86
C LEU A 49 -21.57 10.13 -3.50
N VAL A 50 -22.57 10.82 -2.95
CA VAL A 50 -23.39 10.26 -1.88
C VAL A 50 -24.68 9.80 -2.57
N LEU A 51 -24.91 8.49 -2.63
CA LEU A 51 -26.21 7.92 -3.03
C LEU A 51 -27.25 8.23 -1.94
N SER A 52 -27.58 9.50 -1.77
CA SER A 52 -28.75 9.94 -1.04
C SER A 52 -29.85 10.26 -2.05
N LEU A 53 -31.10 10.01 -1.67
CA LEU A 53 -32.28 10.33 -2.47
C LEU A 53 -32.29 11.80 -2.91
N PHE A 54 -31.72 12.69 -2.09
CA PHE A 54 -31.57 14.11 -2.39
C PHE A 54 -30.54 14.40 -3.50
N CYS A 55 -29.44 13.64 -3.59
CA CYS A 55 -28.43 13.81 -4.65
C CYS A 55 -28.92 13.33 -6.03
N LEU A 56 -29.86 12.38 -6.07
CA LEU A 56 -30.50 11.94 -7.33
C LEU A 56 -31.34 13.06 -7.95
N LEU A 57 -31.99 13.89 -7.14
CA LEU A 57 -32.81 15.02 -7.59
C LEU A 57 -31.96 16.19 -8.11
N GLU A 58 -30.84 16.48 -7.45
CA GLU A 58 -29.97 17.63 -7.75
C GLU A 58 -28.92 17.37 -8.86
N ARG A 59 -28.86 16.15 -9.42
CA ARG A 59 -27.84 15.72 -10.42
C ARG A 59 -26.39 16.07 -10.03
N LYS A 60 -26.06 16.11 -8.72
CA LYS A 60 -24.68 16.37 -8.27
C LYS A 60 -23.83 15.13 -8.57
N LYS A 61 -23.02 15.21 -9.63
CA LYS A 61 -22.19 14.10 -10.13
C LYS A 61 -20.96 13.88 -9.27
N GLU A 62 -20.53 12.63 -9.17
CA GLU A 62 -19.21 12.27 -8.66
C GLU A 62 -18.12 12.98 -9.45
N GLU A 63 -17.17 13.58 -8.74
CA GLU A 63 -16.03 14.20 -9.39
C GLU A 63 -14.94 13.14 -9.68
N ARG A 64 -14.78 12.90 -10.98
CA ARG A 64 -13.72 12.07 -11.59
C ARG A 64 -12.40 12.82 -11.72
N PRO A 65 -11.28 12.11 -12.02
CA PRO A 65 -9.96 12.72 -12.11
C PRO A 65 -9.80 13.84 -13.16
N GLN A 66 -10.72 13.95 -14.14
CA GLN A 66 -10.76 15.07 -15.09
C GLN A 66 -11.37 16.37 -14.54
N HIS A 67 -12.07 16.30 -13.41
CA HIS A 67 -12.60 17.49 -12.75
C HIS A 67 -11.50 18.14 -11.91
N PRO A 68 -11.47 19.48 -11.81
CA PRO A 68 -10.46 20.17 -11.02
C PRO A 68 -10.58 19.81 -9.54
N VAL A 69 -9.46 19.88 -8.82
CA VAL A 69 -9.44 19.74 -7.36
C VAL A 69 -9.82 21.08 -6.71
N HIS A 70 -10.69 21.03 -5.70
CA HIS A 70 -11.17 22.19 -4.93
C HIS A 70 -10.17 22.55 -3.82
N CYS A 71 -9.14 23.33 -4.17
CA CYS A 71 -8.10 23.75 -3.22
C CYS A 71 -8.63 24.66 -2.11
N ASP A 72 -9.63 25.49 -2.41
CA ASP A 72 -10.34 26.37 -1.49
C ASP A 72 -11.03 25.58 -0.37
N VAL A 73 -11.63 24.43 -0.68
CA VAL A 73 -12.27 23.58 0.32
C VAL A 73 -11.23 22.92 1.22
N ILE A 74 -10.10 22.46 0.66
CA ILE A 74 -8.99 21.92 1.48
C ILE A 74 -8.45 23.02 2.39
N LYS A 75 -8.27 24.24 1.89
CA LYS A 75 -7.82 25.40 2.68
C LYS A 75 -8.78 25.71 3.83
N ALA A 76 -10.08 25.78 3.56
CA ALA A 76 -11.10 26.01 4.59
C ALA A 76 -11.07 24.93 5.69
N ILE A 77 -10.75 23.68 5.34
CA ILE A 77 -10.57 22.60 6.32
C ILE A 77 -9.29 22.81 7.13
N SER A 78 -8.15 23.07 6.46
CA SER A 78 -6.85 23.30 7.10
C SER A 78 -6.89 24.43 8.13
N GLU A 79 -7.63 25.50 7.84
CA GLU A 79 -7.79 26.65 8.75
C GLU A 79 -8.76 26.37 9.91
N ALA A 80 -9.63 25.36 9.78
CA ALA A 80 -10.73 25.11 10.72
C ALA A 80 -10.41 24.06 11.80
N VAL A 81 -9.30 23.32 11.68
CA VAL A 81 -8.88 22.27 12.62
C VAL A 81 -7.44 22.47 13.10
N SER A 82 -7.11 21.88 14.24
CA SER A 82 -5.78 21.95 14.85
C SER A 82 -4.87 20.78 14.47
N ILE A 83 -5.44 19.66 14.02
CA ILE A 83 -4.64 18.52 13.52
C ILE A 83 -4.06 18.79 12.12
N PRO A 84 -2.90 18.21 11.78
CA PRO A 84 -2.33 18.31 10.44
C PRO A 84 -3.29 17.82 9.34
N VAL A 85 -3.46 18.65 8.30
CA VAL A 85 -4.20 18.32 7.08
C VAL A 85 -3.23 17.98 5.96
N ILE A 86 -3.48 16.86 5.27
CA ILE A 86 -2.67 16.37 4.15
C ILE A 86 -3.49 16.55 2.86
N ALA A 87 -3.10 17.50 2.02
CA ALA A 87 -3.79 17.79 0.77
C ALA A 87 -3.56 16.67 -0.27
N ASN A 88 -4.63 16.24 -0.95
CA ASN A 88 -4.57 15.21 -1.98
C ASN A 88 -5.43 15.58 -3.20
N GLY A 89 -5.03 15.06 -4.36
CA GLY A 89 -5.77 15.21 -5.62
C GLY A 89 -5.13 16.13 -6.65
N GLY A 90 -4.00 16.76 -6.33
CA GLY A 90 -3.30 17.72 -7.19
C GLY A 90 -2.50 17.13 -8.36
N SER A 91 -2.26 15.82 -8.44
CA SER A 91 -1.50 15.22 -9.56
C SER A 91 -2.13 15.57 -10.92
N HIS A 92 -1.28 15.86 -11.91
CA HIS A 92 -1.61 16.32 -13.28
C HIS A 92 -2.04 17.79 -13.38
N ASP A 93 -3.01 18.19 -12.55
CA ASP A 93 -3.61 19.53 -12.64
C ASP A 93 -2.70 20.59 -12.03
N PHE A 94 -2.08 20.25 -10.89
CA PHE A 94 -1.19 21.13 -10.14
C PHE A 94 0.22 20.57 -10.07
N ILE A 95 0.38 19.25 -9.90
CA ILE A 95 1.68 18.61 -9.63
C ILE A 95 2.16 17.85 -10.86
N LYS A 96 3.20 18.39 -11.50
CA LYS A 96 3.93 17.80 -12.63
C LYS A 96 5.42 17.61 -12.31
N GLU A 97 5.98 18.45 -11.45
CA GLU A 97 7.35 18.38 -10.96
C GLU A 97 7.47 18.60 -9.45
N TYR A 98 8.68 18.48 -8.90
CA TYR A 98 8.90 18.53 -7.44
C TYR A 98 8.48 19.88 -6.82
N MET A 99 8.78 21.00 -7.49
CA MET A 99 8.45 22.34 -6.96
C MET A 99 6.94 22.59 -6.85
N ASP A 100 6.15 21.93 -7.69
CA ASP A 100 4.69 22.03 -7.64
C ASP A 100 4.09 21.48 -6.34
N ILE A 101 4.81 20.58 -5.66
CA ILE A 101 4.36 19.99 -4.39
C ILE A 101 4.22 21.11 -3.34
N GLU A 102 5.21 21.99 -3.25
CA GLU A 102 5.18 23.14 -2.33
C GLU A 102 4.13 24.17 -2.76
N THR A 103 4.00 24.42 -4.07
CA THR A 103 2.96 25.31 -4.60
C THR A 103 1.55 24.83 -4.23
N PHE A 104 1.28 23.53 -4.40
CA PHE A 104 0.00 22.93 -4.03
C PHE A 104 -0.24 22.92 -2.52
N GLN A 105 0.80 22.68 -1.72
CA GLN A 105 0.75 22.79 -0.26
C GLN A 105 0.33 24.21 0.17
N LYS A 106 0.99 25.24 -0.37
CA LYS A 106 0.68 26.65 -0.06
C LYS A 106 -0.72 27.03 -0.49
N ALA A 107 -1.15 26.62 -1.68
CA ALA A 107 -2.50 26.90 -2.19
C ALA A 107 -3.62 26.33 -1.31
N THR A 108 -3.36 25.22 -0.62
CA THR A 108 -4.33 24.51 0.23
C THR A 108 -4.14 24.79 1.73
N ALA A 109 -3.18 25.65 2.10
CA ALA A 109 -2.76 25.89 3.48
C ALA A 109 -2.52 24.60 4.29
N ALA A 110 -2.23 23.48 3.62
CA ALA A 110 -2.13 22.18 4.24
C ALA A 110 -0.75 21.97 4.86
N SER A 111 -0.68 21.14 5.91
CA SER A 111 0.58 20.80 6.57
C SER A 111 1.46 19.93 5.68
N SER A 112 0.88 19.11 4.80
CA SER A 112 1.63 18.21 3.90
C SER A 112 0.82 17.89 2.64
N VAL A 113 1.46 17.23 1.68
CA VAL A 113 0.83 16.80 0.42
C VAL A 113 0.98 15.29 0.22
N MET A 114 -0.11 14.64 -0.18
CA MET A 114 -0.14 13.23 -0.58
C MET A 114 -0.31 13.15 -2.11
N ILE A 115 0.59 12.42 -2.76
CA ILE A 115 0.66 12.29 -4.22
C ILE A 115 0.33 10.85 -4.61
N ALA A 116 -0.55 10.66 -5.59
CA ALA A 116 -0.94 9.33 -6.08
C ALA A 116 -0.55 9.14 -7.55
N ARG A 117 -1.30 9.74 -8.50
CA ARG A 117 -1.08 9.51 -9.94
C ARG A 117 0.33 9.91 -10.40
N ALA A 118 0.83 11.08 -10.00
CA ALA A 118 2.16 11.51 -10.44
C ALA A 118 3.28 10.56 -9.96
N ALA A 119 3.19 10.06 -8.72
CA ALA A 119 4.12 9.07 -8.19
C ALA A 119 3.96 7.68 -8.84
N MET A 120 2.73 7.31 -9.21
CA MET A 120 2.46 6.07 -9.95
C MET A 120 3.06 6.10 -11.36
N TRP A 121 3.09 7.27 -12.00
CA TRP A 121 3.68 7.45 -13.33
C TRP A 121 5.19 7.52 -13.30
N ASN A 122 5.74 8.28 -12.34
CA ASN A 122 7.16 8.31 -12.09
C ASN A 122 7.42 8.60 -10.60
N PRO A 123 7.83 7.59 -9.79
CA PRO A 123 8.06 7.79 -8.36
C PRO A 123 9.20 8.77 -8.06
N SER A 124 10.04 9.11 -9.04
CA SER A 124 11.05 10.16 -8.89
C SER A 124 10.48 11.57 -8.76
N ILE A 125 9.15 11.76 -8.82
CA ILE A 125 8.48 13.03 -8.51
C ILE A 125 8.87 13.61 -7.14
N PHE A 126 9.34 12.77 -6.21
CA PHE A 126 9.80 13.17 -4.89
C PHE A 126 11.27 13.63 -4.84
N ARG A 127 12.01 13.60 -5.95
CA ARG A 127 13.41 14.07 -6.02
C ARG A 127 13.47 15.59 -6.16
N LYS A 128 14.25 16.24 -5.31
CA LYS A 128 14.48 17.69 -5.35
C LYS A 128 15.21 18.12 -6.63
N GLU A 129 16.04 17.23 -7.17
CA GLU A 129 16.86 17.44 -8.37
C GLU A 129 16.05 17.29 -9.67
N GLY A 130 14.77 16.97 -9.58
CA GLY A 130 13.87 16.75 -10.71
C GLY A 130 13.65 15.28 -11.06
N LEU A 131 12.83 15.04 -12.08
CA LEU A 131 12.48 13.70 -12.53
C LEU A 131 13.72 12.92 -12.99
N PHE A 132 13.75 11.65 -12.64
CA PHE A 132 14.77 10.71 -13.07
C PHE A 132 14.31 9.96 -14.34
N PRO A 133 15.24 9.54 -15.23
CA PRO A 133 14.88 8.84 -16.46
C PRO A 133 14.02 7.61 -16.19
N LEU A 134 12.89 7.50 -16.90
CA LEU A 134 11.88 6.48 -16.63
C LEU A 134 12.44 5.05 -16.78
N LYS A 135 13.36 4.82 -17.73
CA LYS A 135 14.03 3.52 -17.90
C LYS A 135 14.71 3.08 -16.60
N GLU A 136 15.50 3.97 -15.99
CA GLU A 136 16.23 3.67 -14.76
C GLU A 136 15.29 3.47 -13.57
N VAL A 137 14.25 4.31 -13.47
CA VAL A 137 13.21 4.16 -12.43
C VAL A 137 12.50 2.81 -12.52
N MET A 138 12.17 2.35 -13.73
CA MET A 138 11.54 1.05 -13.94
C MET A 138 12.50 -0.10 -13.61
N GLN A 139 13.78 0.01 -13.97
CA GLN A 139 14.80 -0.98 -13.61
C GLN A 139 14.96 -1.08 -12.09
N ASP A 140 15.03 0.04 -11.38
CA ASP A 140 15.08 0.02 -9.91
C ASP A 140 13.82 -0.55 -9.26
N TYR A 141 12.64 -0.26 -9.83
CA TYR A 141 11.38 -0.88 -9.41
C TYR A 141 11.41 -2.41 -9.59
N ILE A 142 11.92 -2.90 -10.73
CA ILE A 142 12.09 -4.34 -10.99
C ILE A 142 13.06 -4.97 -9.99
N LYS A 143 14.18 -4.30 -9.66
CA LYS A 143 15.11 -4.81 -8.62
C LYS A 143 14.39 -5.05 -7.30
N TYR A 144 13.55 -4.12 -6.87
CA TYR A 144 12.74 -4.30 -5.65
C TYR A 144 11.70 -5.40 -5.81
N ALA A 145 11.02 -5.47 -6.96
CA ALA A 145 10.03 -6.50 -7.21
C ALA A 145 10.63 -7.92 -7.12
N VAL A 146 11.81 -8.14 -7.71
CA VAL A 146 12.51 -9.44 -7.63
C VAL A 146 13.01 -9.72 -6.21
N ARG A 147 13.63 -8.73 -5.55
CA ARG A 147 14.17 -8.89 -4.18
C ARG A 147 13.12 -9.16 -3.11
N TYR A 148 11.87 -8.78 -3.36
CA TYR A 148 10.77 -8.98 -2.42
C TYR A 148 9.75 -10.01 -2.92
N ASP A 149 10.10 -10.83 -3.91
CA ASP A 149 9.23 -11.86 -4.51
C ASP A 149 7.82 -11.31 -4.83
N ASN A 150 7.78 -10.11 -5.41
CA ASN A 150 6.52 -9.47 -5.75
C ASN A 150 5.87 -10.20 -6.92
N HIS A 151 4.58 -10.50 -6.78
CA HIS A 151 3.86 -11.25 -7.80
C HIS A 151 3.93 -10.55 -9.16
N TYR A 152 4.35 -11.28 -10.20
CA TYR A 152 4.68 -10.70 -11.50
C TYR A 152 3.53 -9.91 -12.13
N THR A 153 2.26 -10.30 -11.92
CA THR A 153 1.11 -9.53 -12.42
C THR A 153 0.98 -8.15 -11.79
N ASN A 154 1.34 -8.00 -10.51
CA ASN A 154 1.36 -6.71 -9.84
C ASN A 154 2.52 -5.85 -10.35
N THR A 155 3.71 -6.44 -10.47
CA THR A 155 4.89 -5.79 -11.06
C THR A 155 4.57 -5.28 -12.46
N LYS A 156 3.98 -6.13 -13.30
CA LYS A 156 3.53 -5.81 -14.66
C LYS A 156 2.51 -4.67 -14.67
N TYR A 157 1.51 -4.71 -13.79
CA TYR A 157 0.52 -3.63 -13.67
C TYR A 157 1.20 -2.29 -13.39
N CYS A 158 2.09 -2.22 -12.40
CA CYS A 158 2.79 -0.99 -12.04
C CYS A 158 3.67 -0.46 -13.16
N LEU A 159 4.44 -1.33 -13.83
CA LEU A 159 5.26 -0.94 -14.99
C LEU A 159 4.41 -0.43 -16.15
N CYS A 160 3.23 -1.02 -16.39
CA CYS A 160 2.29 -0.50 -17.39
C CYS A 160 1.76 0.89 -17.02
N GLN A 161 1.52 1.17 -15.73
CA GLN A 161 1.13 2.51 -15.27
C GLN A 161 2.26 3.53 -15.42
N MET A 162 3.52 3.11 -15.37
CA MET A 162 4.69 3.97 -15.62
C MET A 162 4.82 4.28 -17.12
N LEU A 163 4.75 3.25 -17.98
CA LEU A 163 4.89 3.41 -19.43
C LEU A 163 3.77 4.25 -20.05
N ARG A 164 2.52 4.11 -19.60
CA ARG A 164 1.34 4.83 -20.11
C ARG A 164 1.27 4.82 -21.66
N GLU A 165 1.66 5.93 -22.28
CA GLU A 165 1.62 6.17 -23.72
C GLU A 165 2.74 5.40 -24.46
N GLN A 166 3.76 4.93 -23.73
CA GLN A 166 4.88 4.14 -24.26
C GLN A 166 4.58 2.64 -24.33
N LEU A 167 3.34 2.20 -24.07
CA LEU A 167 2.95 0.78 -24.14
C LEU A 167 3.07 0.19 -25.56
N GLU A 168 2.94 1.03 -26.60
CA GLU A 168 3.05 0.59 -27.99
C GLU A 168 4.49 0.41 -28.48
N THR A 169 5.48 0.80 -27.66
CA THR A 169 6.90 0.57 -27.95
C THR A 169 7.23 -0.92 -27.93
N THR A 170 8.37 -1.30 -28.53
CA THR A 170 8.87 -2.68 -28.49
C THR A 170 9.00 -3.20 -27.06
N GLN A 171 9.47 -2.36 -26.13
CA GLN A 171 9.58 -2.69 -24.71
C GLN A 171 8.20 -2.87 -24.06
N GLY A 172 7.26 -1.96 -24.32
CA GLY A 172 5.89 -2.06 -23.81
C GLY A 172 5.17 -3.32 -24.28
N LYS A 173 5.36 -3.72 -25.54
CA LYS A 173 4.81 -4.98 -26.09
C LYS A 173 5.43 -6.22 -25.44
N LYS A 174 6.75 -6.23 -25.22
CA LYS A 174 7.44 -7.31 -24.48
C LYS A 174 6.89 -7.45 -23.06
N LEU A 175 6.77 -6.32 -22.33
CA LEU A 175 6.16 -6.31 -20.99
C LEU A 175 4.73 -6.82 -21.02
N HIS A 176 3.93 -6.42 -22.01
CA HIS A 176 2.54 -6.87 -22.14
C HIS A 176 2.44 -8.38 -22.44
N ALA A 177 3.39 -8.96 -23.17
CA ALA A 177 3.44 -10.39 -23.43
C ALA A 177 3.89 -11.20 -22.20
N ALA A 178 4.73 -10.63 -21.33
CA ALA A 178 5.36 -11.33 -20.21
C ALA A 178 4.37 -12.05 -19.27
N GLN A 179 4.66 -13.32 -18.96
CA GLN A 179 3.90 -14.23 -18.08
C GLN A 179 4.69 -14.67 -16.84
N SER A 180 5.90 -14.17 -16.65
CA SER A 180 6.73 -14.48 -15.47
C SER A 180 7.57 -13.27 -15.04
N ALA A 181 8.14 -13.32 -13.83
CA ALA A 181 9.07 -12.29 -13.36
C ALA A 181 10.36 -12.28 -14.20
N GLN A 182 10.81 -13.46 -14.66
CA GLN A 182 11.95 -13.60 -15.56
C GLN A 182 11.72 -12.86 -16.89
N GLU A 183 10.58 -13.11 -17.55
CA GLU A 183 10.24 -12.46 -18.82
C GLU A 183 10.11 -10.93 -18.68
N ILE A 184 9.64 -10.44 -17.51
CA ILE A 184 9.67 -9.01 -17.19
C ILE A 184 11.11 -8.51 -17.11
N CYS A 185 12.01 -9.23 -16.44
CA CYS A 185 13.42 -8.82 -16.35
C CYS A 185 14.10 -8.82 -17.72
N GLU A 186 13.86 -9.84 -18.56
CA GLU A 186 14.35 -9.92 -19.94
C GLU A 186 13.86 -8.74 -20.80
N ALA A 187 12.59 -8.34 -20.65
CA ALA A 187 12.03 -7.19 -21.35
C ALA A 187 12.73 -5.86 -21.00
N PHE A 188 13.48 -5.81 -19.89
CA PHE A 188 14.18 -4.63 -19.39
C PHE A 188 15.71 -4.79 -19.37
N GLU A 189 16.24 -5.82 -20.05
CA GLU A 189 17.69 -6.12 -20.11
C GLU A 189 18.27 -6.45 -18.73
N MET A 190 17.52 -7.20 -17.91
CA MET A 190 17.86 -7.53 -16.51
C MET A 190 17.86 -9.04 -16.22
N ALA A 191 18.10 -9.87 -17.23
CA ALA A 191 18.12 -11.33 -17.07
C ALA A 191 19.21 -11.77 -16.06
N ASP A 192 20.44 -11.28 -16.25
CA ASP A 192 21.58 -11.61 -15.36
C ASP A 192 21.27 -11.31 -13.89
N PHE A 193 20.68 -10.13 -13.63
CA PHE A 193 20.27 -9.74 -12.28
C PHE A 193 19.22 -10.69 -11.67
N TYR A 194 18.27 -11.16 -12.49
CA TYR A 194 17.24 -12.09 -12.05
C TYR A 194 17.84 -13.46 -11.69
N GLU A 195 18.73 -13.99 -12.52
CA GLU A 195 19.43 -15.26 -12.29
C GLU A 195 20.27 -15.19 -11.01
N GLU A 196 21.11 -14.16 -10.87
CA GLU A 196 21.94 -13.94 -9.68
C GLU A 196 21.08 -13.85 -8.40
N THR A 197 19.99 -13.09 -8.44
CA THR A 197 19.14 -12.89 -7.27
C THR A 197 18.38 -14.17 -6.90
N THR A 198 17.92 -14.93 -7.89
CA THR A 198 17.22 -16.20 -7.68
C THR A 198 18.14 -17.26 -7.08
N ALA A 199 19.38 -17.36 -7.57
CA ALA A 199 20.40 -18.26 -7.00
C ALA A 199 20.68 -17.94 -5.53
N ILE A 200 20.72 -16.66 -5.15
CA ILE A 200 20.88 -16.25 -3.75
C ILE A 200 19.69 -16.71 -2.90
N PHE A 201 18.47 -16.62 -3.41
CA PHE A 201 17.29 -17.10 -2.67
C PHE A 201 17.27 -18.62 -2.53
N GLU A 202 17.62 -19.36 -3.58
CA GLU A 202 17.70 -20.81 -3.52
C GLU A 202 18.76 -21.28 -2.53
N ALA A 203 19.95 -20.65 -2.53
CA ALA A 203 21.02 -20.95 -1.58
C ALA A 203 20.61 -20.64 -0.13
N LYS A 204 19.93 -19.51 0.12
CA LYS A 204 19.42 -19.16 1.45
C LYS A 204 18.34 -20.13 1.93
N LYS A 205 17.49 -20.58 1.01
CA LYS A 205 16.46 -21.56 1.33
C LYS A 205 17.08 -22.89 1.73
N THR A 206 18.08 -23.35 0.99
CA THR A 206 18.82 -24.58 1.34
C THR A 206 19.54 -24.44 2.68
N SER A 207 20.17 -23.29 2.97
CA SER A 207 20.86 -23.09 4.25
C SER A 207 19.89 -23.06 5.43
N SER A 208 18.76 -22.35 5.33
CA SER A 208 17.75 -22.34 6.40
C SER A 208 17.09 -23.69 6.61
N GLU A 209 16.84 -24.47 5.56
CA GLU A 209 16.32 -25.85 5.67
C GLU A 209 17.35 -26.80 6.34
N THR A 210 18.64 -26.55 6.18
CA THR A 210 19.71 -27.33 6.82
C THR A 210 19.85 -26.94 8.31
N GLU A 211 19.82 -25.64 8.63
CA GLU A 211 19.88 -25.16 10.03
C GLU A 211 18.67 -25.62 10.86
N THR A 212 17.47 -25.69 10.27
CA THR A 212 16.29 -26.21 10.99
C THR A 212 16.38 -27.71 11.26
N GLN A 213 17.08 -28.49 10.42
CA GLN A 213 17.33 -29.90 10.69
C GLN A 213 18.36 -30.09 11.80
N ASP A 214 19.42 -29.29 11.84
CA ASP A 214 20.47 -29.39 12.86
C ASP A 214 20.04 -28.91 14.26
N GLU A 215 19.11 -27.94 14.36
CA GLU A 215 18.56 -27.47 15.65
C GLU A 215 17.53 -28.45 16.27
N ASP A 216 16.73 -29.14 15.46
CA ASP A 216 15.74 -30.12 15.95
C ASP A 216 16.44 -31.37 16.56
N ASP A 217 17.62 -31.73 16.06
CA ASP A 217 18.43 -32.87 16.53
C ASP A 217 19.16 -32.62 17.87
N GLN A 218 19.27 -31.37 18.36
CA GLN A 218 20.10 -31.03 19.53
C GLN A 218 19.32 -30.75 20.83
N MET A 219 18.00 -30.86 20.85
CA MET A 219 17.20 -30.51 22.04
C MET A 219 16.05 -31.51 22.31
N GLU A 220 16.41 -32.78 22.45
CA GLU A 220 15.52 -33.85 22.91
C GLU A 220 15.41 -33.84 24.45
N ASP A 221 14.33 -33.27 24.96
CA ASP A 221 13.80 -33.61 26.28
C ASP A 221 12.92 -34.86 26.10
N PRO A 222 13.23 -36.01 26.73
CA PRO A 222 12.60 -37.29 26.45
C PRO A 222 11.08 -37.34 26.69
N ASP A 223 10.50 -36.35 27.38
CA ASP A 223 9.07 -36.25 27.66
C ASP A 223 8.30 -35.24 26.77
N VAL A 224 8.97 -34.59 25.79
CA VAL A 224 8.33 -33.60 24.90
C VAL A 224 8.45 -34.02 23.44
N ILE A 225 7.33 -34.39 22.82
CA ILE A 225 7.25 -34.62 21.36
C ILE A 225 7.16 -33.25 20.67
N LYS A 226 8.25 -32.82 20.05
CA LYS A 226 8.27 -31.68 19.12
C LYS A 226 8.05 -32.19 17.69
N MET A 227 7.33 -31.41 16.89
CA MET A 227 7.12 -31.70 15.47
C MET A 227 7.20 -30.40 14.69
N ALA A 228 8.16 -30.31 13.77
CA ALA A 228 8.21 -29.22 12.81
C ALA A 228 7.02 -29.32 11.85
N VAL A 229 6.07 -28.39 11.97
CA VAL A 229 4.92 -28.30 11.06
C VAL A 229 5.13 -27.14 10.10
N ARG A 230 5.27 -27.45 8.81
CA ARG A 230 5.34 -26.43 7.76
C ARG A 230 4.01 -25.69 7.67
N PHE A 231 4.02 -24.38 7.89
CA PHE A 231 2.85 -23.53 7.65
C PHE A 231 2.94 -22.87 6.27
N ASP A 232 2.33 -23.48 5.26
CA ASP A 232 2.11 -22.82 3.97
C ASP A 232 0.78 -22.08 3.98
N LYS A 233 0.82 -20.75 4.04
CA LYS A 233 -0.37 -19.90 4.05
C LYS A 233 -1.31 -20.13 2.85
N ARG A 234 -0.82 -20.67 1.74
CA ARG A 234 -1.61 -20.96 0.53
C ARG A 234 -2.55 -22.16 0.72
N GLU A 235 -2.24 -23.06 1.65
CA GLU A 235 -3.06 -24.25 1.95
C GLU A 235 -4.18 -23.99 2.96
N TYR A 236 -4.22 -22.79 3.57
CA TYR A 236 -5.21 -22.44 4.58
C TYR A 236 -6.19 -21.37 4.07
N PRO A 237 -7.51 -21.51 4.35
CA PRO A 237 -8.46 -20.45 4.07
C PRO A 237 -8.06 -19.14 4.77
N PRO A 238 -8.20 -17.96 4.12
CA PRO A 238 -7.67 -16.70 4.62
C PRO A 238 -8.23 -16.23 5.97
N GLN A 239 -9.28 -16.88 6.48
CA GLN A 239 -9.95 -16.56 7.73
C GLN A 239 -9.62 -17.53 8.89
N ILE A 240 -8.90 -18.63 8.63
CA ILE A 240 -8.66 -19.68 9.62
C ILE A 240 -7.15 -19.86 9.79
N THR A 241 -6.66 -19.59 11.00
CA THR A 241 -5.25 -19.82 11.36
C THR A 241 -5.06 -21.26 11.86
N PRO A 242 -3.84 -21.81 11.82
CA PRO A 242 -3.54 -23.11 12.44
C PRO A 242 -3.92 -23.17 13.92
N LYS A 243 -3.75 -22.05 14.65
CA LYS A 243 -4.18 -21.92 16.06
C LYS A 243 -5.70 -22.11 16.23
N MET A 244 -6.50 -21.66 15.26
CA MET A 244 -7.95 -21.86 15.28
C MET A 244 -8.34 -23.31 15.04
N TYR A 245 -7.68 -24.00 14.09
CA TYR A 245 -7.90 -25.42 13.85
C TYR A 245 -7.57 -26.27 15.08
N LEU A 246 -6.42 -26.03 15.71
CA LEU A 246 -6.01 -26.76 16.92
C LEU A 246 -6.98 -26.51 18.07
N LEU A 247 -7.43 -25.26 18.26
CA LEU A 247 -8.41 -24.91 19.28
C LEU A 247 -9.76 -25.61 19.08
N GLU A 248 -10.25 -25.66 17.84
CA GLU A 248 -11.52 -26.34 17.51
C GLU A 248 -11.42 -27.85 17.70
N TRP A 249 -10.31 -28.45 17.28
CA TRP A 249 -10.04 -29.88 17.51
C TRP A 249 -9.98 -30.22 19.00
N CYS A 250 -9.22 -29.46 19.80
CA CYS A 250 -9.16 -29.65 21.26
C CYS A 250 -10.55 -29.56 21.90
N ARG A 251 -11.41 -28.63 21.45
CA ARG A 251 -12.80 -28.52 21.94
C ARG A 251 -13.63 -29.74 21.58
N LYS A 252 -13.51 -30.24 20.35
CA LYS A 252 -14.26 -31.40 19.86
C LYS A 252 -13.87 -32.68 20.60
N GLU A 253 -12.57 -32.86 20.84
CA GLU A 253 -12.00 -34.03 21.51
C GLU A 253 -11.93 -33.88 23.04
N LYS A 254 -12.41 -32.76 23.60
CA LYS A 254 -12.42 -32.44 25.04
C LYS A 254 -11.03 -32.41 25.69
N HIS A 255 -10.01 -32.02 24.93
CA HIS A 255 -8.68 -31.76 25.46
C HIS A 255 -8.57 -30.37 26.09
N PRO A 256 -7.60 -30.15 27.00
CA PRO A 256 -7.26 -28.82 27.50
C PRO A 256 -6.97 -27.84 26.37
N GLN A 257 -7.23 -26.55 26.60
CA GLN A 257 -6.93 -25.54 25.60
C GLN A 257 -5.41 -25.42 25.39
N PRO A 258 -4.94 -25.34 24.13
CA PRO A 258 -3.53 -25.19 23.83
C PRO A 258 -3.00 -23.84 24.35
N VAL A 259 -1.83 -23.87 24.98
CA VAL A 259 -1.08 -22.69 25.42
C VAL A 259 -0.12 -22.29 24.30
N TYR A 260 -0.03 -21.00 24.01
CA TYR A 260 0.82 -20.49 22.95
C TYR A 260 1.85 -19.51 23.50
N GLU A 261 3.12 -19.78 23.22
CA GLU A 261 4.19 -18.81 23.38
C GLU A 261 4.54 -18.23 22.00
N THR A 262 4.78 -16.92 21.94
CA THR A 262 5.18 -16.26 20.68
C THR A 262 6.58 -15.69 20.88
N VAL A 263 7.56 -16.29 20.20
CA VAL A 263 8.93 -15.79 20.19
C VAL A 263 9.09 -14.94 18.93
N SER A 264 9.41 -13.66 19.10
CA SER A 264 9.83 -12.81 17.97
C SER A 264 11.31 -13.09 17.71
N GLN A 265 11.60 -13.69 16.55
CA GLN A 265 12.93 -13.63 15.94
C GLN A 265 13.08 -12.32 15.16
#